data_AF-A0A1G7GG05-F1
#
_entry.id   AF-A0A1G7GG05-F1
#
_cell.length_a   1.000
_cell.length_b   1.000
_cell.length_c   1.000
_cell.angle_alpha   90.00
_cell.angle_beta   90.00
_cell.angle_gamma   90.00
#
_symmetry.space_group_name_H-M   'P 1'
#
loop_
_entity.id
_entity.type
_entity.pdbx_description
1 polymer ?
#
loop_
_entity_poly.entity_id
_entity_poly.type
_entity_poly.pdbx_seq_one_letter_code
_entity_poly.pdbx_strand_id
1 'polypeptide(L)'
;MLTKQLFSLLKTNPILHPTVVRQITVSNGTITMDLTGFPWWLPSGDANSKDTMSATIEFTSVSRANLTGHCLNRDVFCEDLDTFEIFQLDQVSWNKGNISSVFCSEPVRDPISVFAALEGFLMESGCPFDCSEFFNCGETINGFVDLTKSASFEIAKGPSAICDVVSEALAQQGVRHTTTRSENRFATGYMIQWWDGYFICESANFSYHNDTH
;
A
#
# COMPACT_ATOMS: atom_id res chain seq x y z
N MET A 1 16.26 23.64 11.48
CA MET A 1 15.34 22.64 10.90
C MET A 1 14.89 21.74 12.05
N LEU A 2 13.59 21.68 12.31
CA LEU A 2 13.03 20.83 13.36
C LEU A 2 12.51 19.55 12.72
N THR A 3 12.88 18.39 13.27
CA THR A 3 12.49 17.07 12.73
C THR A 3 11.63 16.32 13.75
N LYS A 4 10.54 15.69 13.28
CA LYS A 4 9.62 14.86 14.06
C LYS A 4 9.38 13.54 13.32
N GLN A 5 9.00 12.49 14.04
CA GLN A 5 8.46 11.26 13.42
C GLN A 5 7.04 11.56 12.90
N LEU A 6 6.82 11.39 11.59
CA LEU A 6 5.56 11.76 10.93
C LEU A 6 4.37 11.02 11.54
N PHE A 7 4.48 9.71 11.74
CA PHE A 7 3.37 8.88 12.23
C PHE A 7 2.94 9.26 13.65
N SER A 8 3.89 9.66 14.50
CA SER A 8 3.58 10.19 15.83
C SER A 8 2.91 11.56 15.76
N LEU A 9 3.35 12.41 14.83
CA LEU A 9 2.77 13.73 14.61
C LEU A 9 1.30 13.62 14.18
N LEU A 10 1.00 12.79 13.19
CA LEU A 10 -0.34 12.63 12.63
C LEU A 10 -1.35 11.99 13.60
N LYS A 11 -0.88 11.20 14.58
CA LYS A 11 -1.74 10.73 15.69
C LYS A 11 -2.24 11.87 16.58
N THR A 12 -1.49 12.96 16.66
CA THR A 12 -1.82 14.12 17.51
C THR A 12 -2.43 15.28 16.74
N ASN A 13 -2.03 15.47 15.48
CA ASN A 13 -2.45 16.57 14.63
C ASN A 13 -2.81 16.00 13.26
N PRO A 14 -4.08 15.61 13.03
CA PRO A 14 -4.53 15.21 11.70
C PRO A 14 -4.42 16.39 10.73
N ILE A 15 -4.23 16.07 9.45
CA ILE A 15 -4.25 17.07 8.39
C ILE A 15 -5.71 17.48 8.19
N LEU A 16 -6.04 18.73 8.54
CA LEU A 16 -7.41 19.28 8.48
C LEU A 16 -7.49 20.54 7.60
N HIS A 17 -6.38 20.93 7.00
CA HIS A 17 -6.25 22.19 6.28
C HIS A 17 -5.53 21.94 4.96
N PRO A 18 -5.91 22.71 3.90
CA PRO A 18 -5.30 22.59 2.59
C PRO A 18 -3.77 22.59 2.64
N THR A 19 -3.20 21.48 2.18
CA THR A 19 -1.76 21.28 2.03
C THR A 19 -1.47 20.98 0.58
N VAL A 20 -0.51 21.70 -0.01
CA VAL A 20 -0.11 21.54 -1.41
C VAL A 20 1.26 20.89 -1.46
N VAL A 21 1.41 19.83 -2.24
CA VAL A 21 2.66 19.15 -2.56
C VAL A 21 3.33 19.88 -3.72
N ARG A 22 4.46 20.52 -3.44
CA ARG A 22 5.24 21.27 -4.44
C ARG A 22 6.08 20.36 -5.31
N GLN A 23 6.70 19.38 -4.69
CA GLN A 23 7.66 18.51 -5.34
C GLN A 23 7.67 17.15 -4.67
N ILE A 24 7.82 16.12 -5.51
CA ILE A 24 8.10 14.76 -5.08
C ILE A 24 9.39 14.33 -5.75
N THR A 25 10.32 13.85 -4.95
CA THR A 25 11.60 13.31 -5.42
C THR A 25 11.70 11.86 -4.98
N VAL A 26 12.02 10.97 -5.92
CA VAL A 26 12.24 9.55 -5.65
C VAL A 26 13.69 9.24 -5.91
N SER A 27 14.41 8.77 -4.90
CA SER A 27 15.84 8.45 -5.01
C SER A 27 16.23 7.38 -3.99
N ASN A 28 16.89 6.32 -4.44
CA ASN A 28 17.55 5.32 -3.58
C ASN A 28 16.68 4.81 -2.41
N GLY A 29 15.46 4.33 -2.69
CA GLY A 29 14.55 3.83 -1.65
C GLY A 29 14.03 4.91 -0.70
N THR A 30 14.09 6.17 -1.12
CA THR A 30 13.55 7.32 -0.39
C THR A 30 12.57 8.08 -1.28
N ILE A 31 11.42 8.45 -0.72
CA ILE A 31 10.49 9.40 -1.32
C ILE A 31 10.49 10.65 -0.46
N THR A 32 10.84 11.79 -1.05
CA THR A 32 10.80 13.09 -0.40
C THR A 32 9.67 13.91 -1.00
N MET A 33 8.82 14.46 -0.14
CA MET A 33 7.69 15.30 -0.50
C MET A 33 7.88 16.67 0.14
N ASP A 34 7.97 17.71 -0.68
CA ASP A 34 7.99 19.09 -0.22
C ASP A 34 6.58 19.66 -0.28
N LEU A 35 6.13 20.20 0.84
CA LEU A 35 4.76 20.69 1.04
C LEU A 35 4.76 22.17 1.43
N THR A 36 3.69 22.85 1.06
CA THR A 36 3.34 24.19 1.56
C THR A 36 1.87 24.22 1.95
N GLY A 37 1.55 24.83 3.08
CA GLY A 37 0.16 25.00 3.48
C GLY A 37 0.05 25.58 4.88
N PHE A 38 -1.14 25.47 5.45
CA PHE A 38 -1.36 25.81 6.85
C PHE A 38 -0.49 24.91 7.75
N PRO A 39 0.22 25.45 8.76
CA PRO A 39 1.18 24.68 9.56
C PRO A 39 0.51 23.82 10.64
N TRP A 40 -0.30 22.84 10.23
CA TRP A 40 -0.99 21.89 11.12
C TRP A 40 -0.04 21.06 12.01
N TRP A 41 1.27 21.06 11.71
CA TRP A 41 2.31 20.41 12.50
C TRP A 41 2.82 21.20 13.71
N LEU A 42 2.34 22.44 13.88
CA LEU A 42 2.61 23.31 15.01
C LEU A 42 1.49 23.22 16.07
N PRO A 43 1.76 23.56 17.35
CA PRO A 43 0.70 23.76 18.33
C PRO A 43 -0.31 24.80 17.83
N SER A 44 -1.61 24.61 18.10
CA SER A 44 -2.68 25.43 17.54
C SER A 44 -2.49 26.94 17.76
N GLY A 45 -1.92 27.35 18.89
CA GLY A 45 -1.61 28.76 19.17
C GLY A 45 -0.59 29.36 18.23
N ASP A 46 0.46 28.61 17.88
CA ASP A 46 1.52 29.06 16.96
C ASP A 46 1.02 28.99 15.52
N ALA A 47 0.26 27.94 15.17
CA ALA A 47 -0.25 27.71 13.82
C ALA A 47 -1.18 28.85 13.37
N ASN A 48 -2.08 29.30 14.25
CA ASN A 48 -3.04 30.36 13.94
C ASN A 48 -2.38 31.74 13.69
N SER A 49 -1.12 31.91 14.08
CA SER A 49 -0.37 33.15 13.86
C SER A 49 0.37 33.20 12.52
N LYS A 50 0.34 32.10 11.74
CA LYS A 50 1.10 31.93 10.51
C LYS A 50 0.18 31.56 9.33
N ASP A 51 0.32 32.27 8.21
CA ASP A 51 -0.53 32.07 7.03
C ASP A 51 -0.17 30.79 6.26
N THR A 52 1.09 30.62 5.90
CA THR A 52 1.57 29.48 5.11
C THR A 52 3.01 29.18 5.45
N MET A 53 3.34 27.90 5.60
CA MET A 53 4.71 27.45 5.85
C MET A 53 5.08 26.28 4.94
N SER A 54 6.38 26.15 4.69
CA SER A 54 6.95 25.02 3.98
C SER A 54 7.40 23.94 4.95
N ALA A 55 7.25 22.69 4.53
CA ALA A 55 7.75 21.52 5.21
C ALA A 55 8.20 20.46 4.21
N THR A 56 8.90 19.44 4.71
CA THR A 56 9.36 18.30 3.95
C THR A 56 9.02 17.03 4.72
N ILE A 57 8.41 16.07 4.03
CA ILE A 57 8.24 14.70 4.50
C ILE A 57 9.21 13.80 3.76
N GLU A 58 9.94 12.98 4.49
CA GLU A 58 10.87 11.99 3.95
C GLU A 58 10.44 10.59 4.38
N PHE A 59 10.10 9.75 3.41
CA PHE A 59 9.79 8.33 3.60
C PHE A 59 11.00 7.50 3.19
N THR A 60 11.50 6.65 4.09
CA THR A 60 12.72 5.87 3.89
C THR A 60 12.45 4.36 3.89
N SER A 61 13.40 3.60 3.35
CA SER A 61 13.26 2.15 3.13
C SER A 61 12.02 1.82 2.28
N VAL A 62 11.79 2.60 1.23
CA VAL A 62 10.67 2.38 0.31
C VAL A 62 10.93 1.10 -0.47
N SER A 63 10.09 0.09 -0.24
CA SER A 63 10.24 -1.24 -0.83
C SER A 63 9.37 -1.45 -2.07
N ARG A 64 8.28 -0.69 -2.18
CA ARG A 64 7.33 -0.74 -3.29
C ARG A 64 6.66 0.61 -3.47
N ALA A 65 6.42 1.02 -4.71
CA ALA A 65 5.70 2.26 -5.02
C ALA A 65 4.99 2.15 -6.38
N ASN A 66 3.77 2.69 -6.42
CA ASN A 66 3.05 3.01 -7.65
C ASN A 66 2.54 4.45 -7.52
N LEU A 67 3.27 5.40 -8.12
CA LEU A 67 2.91 6.81 -8.12
C LEU A 67 2.29 7.15 -9.47
N THR A 68 1.05 7.64 -9.47
CA THR A 68 0.29 7.91 -10.68
C THR A 68 0.52 9.34 -11.16
N GLY A 69 0.04 9.66 -12.37
CA GLY A 69 0.08 11.04 -12.88
C GLY A 69 -0.77 12.01 -12.06
N HIS A 70 -1.79 11.54 -11.35
CA HIS A 70 -2.59 12.35 -10.44
C HIS A 70 -1.75 12.88 -9.29
N CYS A 71 -0.88 12.03 -8.70
CA CYS A 71 0.14 12.42 -7.72
C CYS A 71 1.04 13.59 -8.16
N LEU A 72 1.07 13.90 -9.46
CA LEU A 72 2.00 14.86 -10.07
C LEU A 72 1.31 16.04 -10.75
N ASN A 73 -0.02 16.05 -10.89
CA ASN A 73 -0.74 17.06 -11.67
C ASN A 73 -1.41 18.11 -10.77
N ARG A 74 -1.03 19.37 -11.00
CA ARG A 74 -1.16 20.48 -10.06
C ARG A 74 -2.44 21.27 -10.31
N ASP A 75 -3.47 21.05 -9.52
CA ASP A 75 -4.44 22.11 -9.25
C ASP A 75 -4.01 22.88 -8.00
N VAL A 76 -3.63 24.15 -8.16
CA VAL A 76 -3.13 24.99 -7.07
C VAL A 76 -4.22 25.29 -6.03
N PHE A 77 -5.48 24.97 -6.33
CA PHE A 77 -6.62 25.15 -5.45
C PHE A 77 -7.07 23.85 -4.76
N CYS A 78 -6.44 22.70 -5.06
CA CYS A 78 -6.76 21.43 -4.43
C CYS A 78 -5.92 21.19 -3.17
N GLU A 79 -6.54 20.59 -2.16
CA GLU A 79 -5.84 20.03 -1.01
C GLU A 79 -5.22 18.70 -1.44
N ASP A 80 -3.91 18.71 -1.66
CA ASP A 80 -3.22 17.54 -2.19
C ASP A 80 -3.28 16.37 -1.21
N LEU A 81 -3.30 16.60 0.10
CA LEU A 81 -3.28 15.53 1.11
C LEU A 81 -4.68 15.10 1.61
N ASP A 82 -5.74 15.39 0.86
CA ASP A 82 -7.14 15.10 1.24
C ASP A 82 -7.44 13.61 1.41
N THR A 83 -6.82 12.77 0.57
CA THR A 83 -6.93 11.30 0.54
C THR A 83 -5.68 10.62 1.08
N PHE A 84 -4.83 11.36 1.80
CA PHE A 84 -3.58 10.84 2.33
C PHE A 84 -3.82 9.93 3.53
N GLU A 85 -3.75 8.63 3.30
CA GLU A 85 -4.02 7.60 4.30
C GLU A 85 -2.76 6.81 4.66
N ILE A 86 -2.65 6.44 5.93
CA ILE A 86 -1.53 5.66 6.46
C ILE A 86 -2.08 4.40 7.10
N PHE A 87 -1.62 3.26 6.58
CA PHE A 87 -1.97 1.95 7.09
C PHE A 87 -0.76 1.27 7.70
N GLN A 88 -0.89 0.81 8.94
CA GLN A 88 0.11 -0.09 9.53
C GLN A 88 -0.06 -1.47 8.89
N LEU A 89 0.99 -1.98 8.23
CA LEU A 89 0.87 -3.19 7.40
C LEU A 89 0.57 -4.46 8.20
N ASP A 90 0.76 -4.49 9.52
CA ASP A 90 0.36 -5.61 10.37
C ASP A 90 -1.13 -5.57 10.75
N GLN A 91 -1.83 -4.47 10.48
CA GLN A 91 -3.25 -4.28 10.78
C GLN A 91 -4.14 -4.48 9.56
N VAL A 92 -3.61 -4.33 8.33
CA VAL A 92 -4.40 -4.51 7.09
C VAL A 92 -4.71 -5.99 6.85
N SER A 93 -5.96 -6.28 6.46
CA SER A 93 -6.45 -7.66 6.38
C SER A 93 -5.74 -8.51 5.33
N TRP A 94 -5.42 -7.94 4.16
CA TRP A 94 -4.77 -8.67 3.07
C TRP A 94 -3.32 -9.05 3.38
N ASN A 95 -2.61 -8.31 4.25
CA ASN A 95 -1.20 -8.56 4.59
C ASN A 95 -1.00 -9.47 5.81
N LYS A 96 -2.07 -10.07 6.34
CA LYS A 96 -1.98 -10.91 7.54
C LYS A 96 -1.25 -12.22 7.25
N GLY A 97 -0.42 -12.61 8.22
CA GLY A 97 0.35 -13.85 8.20
C GLY A 97 1.71 -13.72 7.52
N ASN A 98 2.35 -14.85 7.32
CA ASN A 98 3.66 -14.93 6.68
C ASN A 98 3.52 -15.23 5.19
N ILE A 99 4.61 -15.11 4.45
CA ILE A 99 4.66 -15.54 3.05
C ILE A 99 4.25 -17.01 2.98
N SER A 100 3.27 -17.29 2.13
CA SER A 100 2.72 -18.61 1.86
C SER A 100 2.63 -18.81 0.36
N SER A 101 2.65 -20.08 -0.07
CA SER A 101 2.48 -20.48 -1.46
C SER A 101 1.48 -21.63 -1.54
N VAL A 102 0.63 -21.62 -2.57
CA VAL A 102 -0.39 -22.66 -2.82
C VAL A 102 0.00 -23.44 -4.07
N PHE A 103 0.11 -24.76 -3.96
CA PHE A 103 0.48 -25.67 -5.04
C PHE A 103 -0.68 -26.62 -5.35
N CYS A 104 -1.16 -26.58 -6.58
CA CYS A 104 -2.15 -27.54 -7.08
C CYS A 104 -1.46 -28.79 -7.60
N SER A 105 -2.01 -29.97 -7.28
CA SER A 105 -1.52 -31.28 -7.76
C SER A 105 -2.43 -31.90 -8.82
N GLU A 106 -3.36 -31.11 -9.35
CA GLU A 106 -4.26 -31.46 -10.44
C GLU A 106 -4.87 -30.19 -11.07
N PRO A 107 -5.45 -30.29 -12.28
CA PRO A 107 -6.10 -29.15 -12.92
C PRO A 107 -7.28 -28.58 -12.11
N VAL A 108 -7.47 -27.26 -12.19
CA VAL A 108 -8.61 -26.57 -11.55
C VAL A 108 -9.83 -26.66 -12.45
N ARG A 109 -10.97 -27.03 -11.87
CA ARG A 109 -12.22 -27.27 -12.60
C ARG A 109 -12.85 -25.97 -13.10
N ASP A 110 -12.89 -24.97 -12.23
CA ASP A 110 -13.39 -23.63 -12.54
C ASP A 110 -12.38 -22.58 -12.06
N PRO A 111 -11.39 -22.25 -12.90
CA PRO A 111 -10.38 -21.26 -12.54
C PRO A 111 -10.98 -19.88 -12.27
N ILE A 112 -12.06 -19.51 -12.99
CA ILE A 112 -12.65 -18.18 -12.91
C ILE A 112 -13.22 -17.90 -11.52
N SER A 113 -13.84 -18.89 -10.86
CA SER A 113 -14.30 -18.68 -9.49
C SER A 113 -13.17 -18.54 -8.47
N VAL A 114 -12.02 -19.19 -8.67
CA VAL A 114 -10.82 -18.97 -7.83
C VAL A 114 -10.32 -17.53 -8.01
N PHE A 115 -10.27 -17.06 -9.26
CA PHE A 115 -9.84 -15.69 -9.57
C PHE A 115 -10.79 -14.65 -8.94
N ALA A 116 -12.10 -14.84 -9.14
CA ALA A 116 -13.13 -13.95 -8.60
C ALA A 116 -13.17 -13.95 -7.07
N ALA A 117 -12.91 -15.08 -6.41
CA ALA A 117 -12.83 -15.16 -4.96
C ALA A 117 -11.68 -14.29 -4.41
N LEU A 118 -10.51 -14.32 -5.05
CA LEU A 118 -9.41 -13.46 -4.66
C LEU A 118 -9.70 -11.98 -4.97
N GLU A 119 -10.22 -11.68 -6.16
CA GLU A 119 -10.58 -10.31 -6.55
C GLU A 119 -11.57 -9.68 -5.57
N GLY A 120 -12.61 -10.43 -5.18
CA GLY A 120 -13.59 -10.00 -4.17
C GLY A 120 -12.92 -9.70 -2.82
N PHE A 121 -12.04 -10.59 -2.34
CA PHE A 121 -11.31 -10.36 -1.09
C PHE A 121 -10.39 -9.12 -1.15
N LEU A 122 -9.68 -8.91 -2.27
CA LEU A 122 -8.80 -7.76 -2.45
C LEU A 122 -9.60 -6.44 -2.40
N MET A 123 -10.75 -6.41 -3.07
CA MET A 123 -11.66 -5.27 -3.08
C MET A 123 -12.24 -4.98 -1.68
N GLU A 124 -12.75 -6.00 -1.00
CA GLU A 124 -13.34 -5.86 0.35
C GLU A 124 -12.30 -5.47 1.41
N SER A 125 -11.05 -5.90 1.23
CA SER A 125 -9.95 -5.58 2.16
C SER A 125 -9.25 -4.25 1.86
N GLY A 126 -9.68 -3.53 0.82
CA GLY A 126 -9.02 -2.28 0.39
C GLY A 126 -7.58 -2.50 -0.04
N CYS A 127 -7.25 -3.68 -0.58
CA CYS A 127 -5.90 -3.95 -1.08
C CYS A 127 -5.65 -3.16 -2.36
N PRO A 128 -4.55 -2.38 -2.46
CA PRO A 128 -4.25 -1.62 -3.67
C PRO A 128 -3.59 -2.49 -4.76
N PHE A 129 -3.45 -3.78 -4.52
CA PHE A 129 -2.82 -4.73 -5.43
C PHE A 129 -3.88 -5.47 -6.25
N ASP A 130 -3.52 -5.82 -7.48
CA ASP A 130 -4.34 -6.66 -8.33
C ASP A 130 -4.09 -8.15 -8.08
N CYS A 131 -4.88 -9.00 -8.73
CA CYS A 131 -4.70 -10.46 -8.66
C CYS A 131 -3.37 -10.92 -9.29
N SER A 132 -2.79 -10.17 -10.23
CA SER A 132 -1.54 -10.54 -10.91
C SER A 132 -0.33 -10.53 -9.98
N GLU A 133 -0.41 -9.75 -8.90
CA GLU A 133 0.58 -9.72 -7.83
C GLU A 133 0.64 -10.99 -6.99
N PHE A 134 -0.43 -11.79 -7.01
CA PHE A 134 -0.57 -12.96 -6.15
C PHE A 134 -0.72 -14.26 -6.93
N PHE A 135 -1.36 -14.26 -8.09
CA PHE A 135 -1.47 -15.43 -8.95
C PHE A 135 -0.29 -15.56 -9.90
N ASN A 136 0.24 -16.77 -10.02
CA ASN A 136 1.18 -17.07 -11.10
C ASN A 136 0.46 -17.00 -12.45
N CYS A 137 1.10 -16.36 -13.42
CA CYS A 137 0.52 -16.06 -14.73
C CYS A 137 -0.80 -15.25 -14.64
N GLY A 138 -0.97 -14.49 -13.55
CA GLY A 138 -2.17 -13.70 -13.28
C GLY A 138 -2.26 -12.37 -14.04
N GLU A 139 -1.25 -12.02 -14.86
CA GLU A 139 -1.24 -10.78 -15.64
C GLU A 139 -2.37 -10.73 -16.67
N THR A 140 -2.84 -11.90 -17.10
CA THR A 140 -4.03 -12.03 -17.94
C THR A 140 -4.88 -13.21 -17.47
N ILE A 141 -6.20 -13.06 -17.59
CA ILE A 141 -7.13 -14.14 -17.24
C ILE A 141 -6.88 -15.40 -18.07
N ASN A 142 -6.47 -15.26 -19.34
CA ASN A 142 -6.15 -16.39 -20.20
C ASN A 142 -4.88 -17.12 -19.76
N GLY A 143 -3.82 -16.38 -19.40
CA GLY A 143 -2.59 -16.97 -18.87
C GLY A 143 -2.84 -17.76 -17.59
N PHE A 144 -3.65 -17.20 -16.69
CA PHE A 144 -4.07 -17.88 -15.47
C PHE A 144 -4.87 -19.15 -15.76
N VAL A 145 -5.90 -19.07 -16.62
CA VAL A 145 -6.71 -20.22 -17.03
C VAL A 145 -5.84 -21.30 -17.69
N ASP A 146 -4.88 -20.93 -18.52
CA ASP A 146 -3.99 -21.89 -19.18
C ASP A 146 -3.05 -22.58 -18.18
N LEU A 147 -2.49 -21.85 -17.22
CA LEU A 147 -1.70 -22.44 -16.12
C LEU A 147 -2.51 -23.51 -15.39
N THR A 148 -3.79 -23.22 -15.08
CA THR A 148 -4.63 -24.11 -14.28
C THR A 148 -5.00 -25.44 -14.93
N LYS A 149 -4.70 -25.62 -16.22
CA LYS A 149 -4.87 -26.90 -16.94
C LYS A 149 -3.70 -27.86 -16.70
N SER A 150 -2.61 -27.40 -16.09
CA SER A 150 -1.41 -28.18 -15.84
C SER A 150 -1.63 -29.25 -14.76
N ALA A 151 -0.85 -30.33 -14.84
CA ALA A 151 -0.96 -31.43 -13.88
C ALA A 151 -0.44 -31.06 -12.47
N SER A 152 0.49 -30.12 -12.37
CA SER A 152 1.01 -29.59 -11.11
C SER A 152 1.60 -28.21 -11.34
N PHE A 153 1.29 -27.26 -10.47
CA PHE A 153 1.73 -25.87 -10.58
C PHE A 153 1.54 -25.13 -9.25
N GLU A 154 2.35 -24.10 -9.02
CA GLU A 154 2.07 -23.09 -7.98
C GLU A 154 1.02 -22.13 -8.54
N ILE A 155 -0.12 -22.01 -7.88
CA ILE A 155 -1.21 -21.12 -8.33
C ILE A 155 -1.07 -19.73 -7.75
N ALA A 156 -0.68 -19.61 -6.47
CA ALA A 156 -0.65 -18.34 -5.77
C ALA A 156 0.51 -18.26 -4.77
N LYS A 157 1.02 -17.05 -4.57
CA LYS A 157 2.03 -16.71 -3.57
C LYS A 157 1.75 -15.34 -2.97
N GLY A 158 1.80 -15.24 -1.64
CA GLY A 158 1.49 -13.98 -0.96
C GLY A 158 1.42 -14.13 0.56
N PRO A 159 0.84 -13.15 1.27
CA PRO A 159 0.47 -13.30 2.68
C PRO A 159 -0.44 -14.50 2.90
N SER A 160 -0.40 -15.12 4.08
CA SER A 160 -1.27 -16.26 4.41
C SER A 160 -2.75 -15.96 4.18
N ALA A 161 -3.22 -14.74 4.50
CA ALA A 161 -4.61 -14.35 4.25
C ALA A 161 -5.04 -14.52 2.79
N ILE A 162 -4.17 -14.14 1.85
CA ILE A 162 -4.40 -14.31 0.40
C ILE A 162 -4.43 -15.79 0.04
N CYS A 163 -3.42 -16.54 0.49
CA CYS A 163 -3.32 -17.96 0.19
C CYS A 163 -4.46 -18.79 0.82
N ASP A 164 -4.99 -18.37 1.96
CA ASP A 164 -6.11 -19.01 2.64
C ASP A 164 -7.41 -18.85 1.82
N VAL A 165 -7.67 -17.65 1.25
CA VAL A 165 -8.80 -17.42 0.32
C VAL A 165 -8.71 -18.31 -0.93
N VAL A 166 -7.51 -18.38 -1.54
CA VAL A 166 -7.28 -19.24 -2.70
C VAL A 166 -7.45 -20.72 -2.35
N SER A 167 -6.91 -21.15 -1.21
CA SER A 167 -7.03 -22.54 -0.72
C SER A 167 -8.48 -22.91 -0.45
N GLU A 168 -9.27 -22.01 0.13
CA GLU A 168 -10.69 -22.22 0.37
C GLU A 168 -11.47 -22.37 -0.95
N ALA A 169 -11.25 -21.49 -1.92
CA ALA A 169 -11.90 -21.59 -3.24
C ALA A 169 -11.55 -22.91 -3.96
N LEU A 170 -10.31 -23.36 -3.88
CA LEU A 170 -9.88 -24.66 -4.42
C LEU A 170 -10.54 -25.84 -3.68
N ALA A 171 -10.62 -25.77 -2.36
CA ALA A 171 -11.26 -26.80 -1.53
C ALA A 171 -12.75 -26.95 -1.85
N GLN A 172 -13.46 -25.84 -2.09
CA GLN A 172 -14.88 -25.84 -2.50
C GLN A 172 -15.11 -26.57 -3.82
N GLN A 173 -14.11 -26.56 -4.73
CA GLN A 173 -14.15 -27.31 -5.99
C GLN A 173 -13.66 -28.76 -5.87
N GLY A 174 -13.13 -29.14 -4.70
CA GLY A 174 -12.50 -30.44 -4.45
C GLY A 174 -11.15 -30.62 -5.15
N VAL A 175 -10.41 -29.53 -5.42
CA VAL A 175 -9.09 -29.56 -6.04
C VAL A 175 -8.02 -29.86 -4.99
N ARG A 176 -7.22 -30.91 -5.22
CA ARG A 176 -6.09 -31.28 -4.37
C ARG A 176 -4.96 -30.25 -4.46
N HIS A 177 -4.67 -29.61 -3.34
CA HIS A 177 -3.60 -28.63 -3.21
C HIS A 177 -2.86 -28.76 -1.89
N THR A 178 -1.67 -28.16 -1.81
CA THR A 178 -0.87 -28.02 -0.59
C THR A 178 -0.45 -26.58 -0.40
N THR A 179 -0.31 -26.16 0.86
CA THR A 179 0.11 -24.81 1.21
C THR A 179 1.41 -24.88 1.99
N THR A 180 2.44 -24.19 1.50
CA THR A 180 3.71 -24.03 2.21
C THR A 180 3.77 -22.65 2.86
N ARG A 181 4.48 -22.55 3.99
CA ARG A 181 4.58 -21.31 4.77
C ARG A 181 6.05 -21.02 5.08
N SER A 182 6.44 -19.77 4.90
CA SER A 182 7.70 -19.21 5.34
C SER A 182 7.55 -18.59 6.73
N GLU A 183 8.67 -18.34 7.42
CA GLU A 183 8.68 -17.52 8.63
C GLU A 183 8.73 -16.01 8.30
N ASN A 184 9.07 -15.66 7.06
CA ASN A 184 9.18 -14.28 6.63
C ASN A 184 7.81 -13.63 6.44
N ARG A 185 7.67 -12.38 6.86
CA ARG A 185 6.50 -11.56 6.53
C ARG A 185 6.54 -11.14 5.07
N PHE A 186 5.36 -10.96 4.47
CA PHE A 186 5.23 -10.52 3.09
C PHE A 186 5.66 -9.06 2.93
N ALA A 187 5.06 -8.18 3.72
CA ALA A 187 5.45 -6.78 3.82
C ALA A 187 5.40 -6.30 5.27
N THR A 188 6.27 -5.34 5.60
CA THR A 188 6.39 -4.73 6.93
C THR A 188 6.46 -3.21 6.84
N GLY A 189 6.16 -2.52 7.93
CA GLY A 189 6.17 -1.06 7.99
C GLY A 189 4.79 -0.48 7.73
N TYR A 190 4.74 0.54 6.88
CA TYR A 190 3.56 1.34 6.62
C TYR A 190 3.28 1.40 5.12
N MET A 191 2.02 1.28 4.77
CA MET A 191 1.52 1.63 3.45
C MET A 191 0.97 3.03 3.50
N ILE A 192 1.47 3.88 2.61
CA ILE A 192 0.96 5.21 2.38
C ILE A 192 0.13 5.12 1.10
N GLN A 193 -1.14 5.49 1.21
CA GLN A 193 -2.04 5.58 0.07
C GLN A 193 -2.41 7.03 -0.12
N TRP A 194 -2.41 7.45 -1.38
CA TRP A 194 -2.62 8.83 -1.73
C TRP A 194 -3.19 8.92 -3.14
N TRP A 195 -4.43 9.39 -3.24
CA TRP A 195 -5.28 9.28 -4.44
C TRP A 195 -5.35 7.83 -4.95
N ASP A 196 -4.99 7.59 -6.20
CA ASP A 196 -4.87 6.29 -6.85
C ASP A 196 -3.45 5.69 -6.76
N GLY A 197 -2.53 6.39 -6.09
CA GLY A 197 -1.16 5.94 -5.84
C GLY A 197 -0.96 5.33 -4.46
N TYR A 198 0.12 4.56 -4.32
CA TYR A 198 0.56 4.03 -3.03
C TYR A 198 2.07 3.80 -2.99
N PHE A 199 2.62 3.67 -1.78
CA PHE A 199 3.94 3.10 -1.56
C PHE A 199 4.06 2.48 -0.17
N ILE A 200 5.06 1.61 0.02
CA ILE A 200 5.38 0.97 1.30
C ILE A 200 6.72 1.48 1.79
N CYS A 201 6.81 1.90 3.05
CA CYS A 201 8.03 2.38 3.70
C CYS A 201 8.15 1.85 5.14
N GLU A 202 9.35 1.91 5.72
CA GLU A 202 9.56 1.50 7.12
C GLU A 202 9.45 2.68 8.10
N SER A 203 9.86 3.88 7.66
CA SER A 203 9.84 5.08 8.49
C SER A 203 9.57 6.33 7.69
N ALA A 204 9.06 7.36 8.38
CA ALA A 204 8.79 8.66 7.80
C ALA A 204 9.16 9.80 8.78
N ASN A 205 10.00 10.73 8.30
CA ASN A 205 10.40 11.91 9.02
C ASN A 205 9.67 13.14 8.48
N PHE A 206 9.23 14.02 9.36
CA PHE A 206 8.66 15.31 9.04
C PHE A 206 9.63 16.40 9.46
N SER A 207 9.87 17.39 8.62
CA SER A 207 10.76 18.51 8.94
C SER A 207 10.25 19.84 8.41
N TYR A 208 10.55 20.92 9.13
CA TYR A 208 10.18 22.28 8.72
C TYR A 208 11.17 23.32 9.25
N HIS A 209 11.15 24.51 8.64
CA HIS A 209 11.92 25.65 9.09
C HIS A 209 11.08 26.53 10.02
N ASN A 210 11.65 26.88 11.17
CA ASN A 210 11.04 27.87 12.03
C ASN A 210 11.59 29.23 11.60
N ASP A 211 10.89 29.91 10.70
CA ASP A 211 11.17 31.32 10.46
C ASP A 211 10.68 32.07 11.69
N THR A 212 11.60 32.27 12.64
CA THR A 212 11.48 33.26 13.69
C THR A 212 11.92 34.58 13.08
N HIS A 213 10.96 35.40 12.68
CA HIS A 213 11.18 36.84 12.52
C HIS A 213 11.31 37.49 13.89
#